data_AF-J8FAA0-F1
#
_entry.id   AF-J8FAA0-F1
#
_cell.length_a   1.000
_cell.length_b   1.000
_cell.length_c   1.000
_cell.angle_alpha   90.00
_cell.angle_beta   90.00
_cell.angle_gamma   90.00
#
_symmetry.space_group_name_H-M   'P 1'
#
loop_
_entity.id
_entity.type
_entity.pdbx_description
1 polymer ?
#
loop_
_entity_poly.entity_id
_entity_poly.type
_entity_poly.pdbx_seq_one_letter_code
_entity_poly.pdbx_strand_id
1 'polypeptide(L)'
;MKMNAIAIEDIYQEILEGKRSRFPANTWKEDKNGELSRRVTKYLIETILMWNKEDIKLKWNTPLIVKYKLRGALKHCYNNSPYKMIEDLYPNQFKEWELAMAPLNFWTKEKAIEILKWTIEEKEQLTREELLKVYSKKWIKHNKLSAPLVMYWNGSPYAMLHSLYPNQFKEWEFLMTPNKFWTKEKALKVLKWTIEEKEKLTHSQLTQVYSIKWLTKHKVTSPCQIFWGNSPYFMLNDLYPRKFKEWEFKFTPTGFWNKKRALEALKWTIEEKERLTEEQLLRIFTRRWLVKHKLCTPLKRYWNGSPYEMLNALYPNRYSKNMLKGYNEKL
;
A
#
# COMPACT_ATOMS: atom_id res chain seq x y z
N MET A 1 20.94 -65.80 29.43
CA MET A 1 20.36 -64.47 29.71
C MET A 1 20.39 -63.67 28.41
N LYS A 2 19.23 -63.34 27.83
CA LYS A 2 19.17 -62.34 26.75
C LYS A 2 19.50 -60.99 27.40
N MET A 3 20.66 -60.40 27.08
CA MET A 3 20.91 -59.00 27.39
C MET A 3 19.82 -58.21 26.66
N ASN A 4 18.89 -57.60 27.40
CA ASN A 4 18.04 -56.57 26.83
C ASN A 4 18.98 -55.45 26.37
N ALA A 5 19.12 -55.30 25.05
CA ALA A 5 19.84 -54.17 24.49
C ALA A 5 19.16 -52.90 24.98
N ILE A 6 19.87 -52.08 25.77
CA ILE A 6 19.35 -50.81 26.27
C ILE A 6 19.01 -49.94 25.06
N ALA A 7 17.77 -49.45 24.98
CA ALA A 7 17.37 -48.60 23.87
C ALA A 7 18.05 -47.23 23.97
N ILE A 8 18.27 -46.57 22.83
CA ILE A 8 18.92 -45.26 22.83
C ILE A 8 18.06 -44.19 23.54
N GLU A 9 16.75 -44.36 23.53
CA GLU A 9 15.78 -43.53 24.24
C GLU A 9 15.92 -43.67 25.77
N ASP A 10 16.20 -44.87 26.29
CA ASP A 10 16.44 -45.08 27.72
C ASP A 10 17.71 -44.36 28.17
N ILE A 11 18.79 -44.48 27.38
CA ILE A 11 20.05 -43.75 27.61
C ILE A 11 19.80 -42.25 27.56
N TYR A 12 18.96 -41.79 26.62
CA TYR A 12 18.63 -40.37 26.50
C TYR A 12 17.84 -39.87 27.71
N GLN A 13 16.87 -40.64 28.19
CA GLN A 13 16.09 -40.34 29.38
C GLN A 13 16.98 -40.27 30.65
N GLU A 14 17.92 -41.20 30.83
CA GLU A 14 18.93 -41.13 31.89
C GLU A 14 19.75 -39.82 31.86
N ILE A 15 20.07 -39.33 30.66
CA ILE A 15 20.83 -38.08 30.48
C ILE A 15 19.98 -36.87 30.85
N LEU A 16 18.69 -36.86 30.47
CA LEU A 16 17.77 -35.78 30.80
C LEU A 16 17.48 -35.72 32.31
N GLU A 17 17.42 -36.88 32.98
CA GLU A 17 17.25 -37.02 34.43
C GLU A 17 18.55 -36.75 35.23
N GLY A 18 19.69 -36.61 34.54
CA GLY A 18 21.00 -36.36 35.19
C GLY A 18 21.66 -37.60 35.78
N LYS A 19 21.08 -38.80 35.60
CA LYS A 19 21.70 -40.09 35.98
C LYS A 19 22.96 -40.38 35.17
N ARG A 20 23.04 -39.82 33.96
CA ARG A 20 24.19 -39.93 33.05
C ARG A 20 24.58 -38.55 32.52
N SER A 21 25.87 -38.26 32.40
CA SER A 21 26.35 -36.94 31.94
C SER A 21 26.35 -36.77 30.42
N ARG A 22 26.48 -37.86 29.66
CA ARG A 22 26.57 -37.86 28.18
C ARG A 22 26.25 -39.22 27.59
N PHE A 23 25.95 -39.26 26.30
CA PHE A 23 25.86 -40.49 25.53
C PHE A 23 27.18 -41.27 25.57
N PRO A 24 27.15 -42.61 25.39
CA PRO A 24 28.35 -43.43 25.22
C PRO A 24 29.31 -42.84 24.19
N ALA A 25 30.60 -43.17 24.34
CA ALA A 25 31.60 -42.73 23.38
C ALA A 25 31.25 -43.22 21.97
N ASN A 26 31.52 -42.40 20.96
CA ASN A 26 31.29 -42.68 19.55
C ASN A 26 29.84 -42.93 19.10
N THR A 27 28.83 -42.84 19.98
CA THR A 27 27.41 -43.04 19.61
C THR A 27 27.03 -42.33 18.31
N TRP A 28 27.38 -41.05 18.15
CA TRP A 28 27.03 -40.27 16.94
C TRP A 28 27.98 -40.48 15.76
N LYS A 29 29.21 -40.94 15.99
CA LYS A 29 30.16 -41.22 14.90
C LYS A 29 29.88 -42.56 14.24
N GLU A 30 29.34 -43.50 15.00
CA GLU A 30 28.97 -44.84 14.54
C GLU A 30 27.54 -44.91 14.00
N ASP A 31 26.70 -43.91 14.27
CA ASP A 31 25.35 -43.74 13.71
C ASP A 31 25.36 -43.32 12.22
N LYS A 32 26.00 -44.13 11.37
CA LYS A 32 26.22 -43.82 9.95
C LYS A 32 24.92 -43.63 9.17
N ASN A 33 23.85 -44.32 9.56
CA ASN A 33 22.54 -44.25 8.91
C ASN A 33 21.62 -43.18 9.54
N GLY A 34 22.08 -42.49 10.59
CA GLY A 34 21.27 -41.50 11.32
C GLY A 34 20.07 -42.11 12.04
N GLU A 35 20.04 -43.42 12.29
CA GLU A 35 18.90 -44.08 12.90
C GLU A 35 18.77 -43.69 14.37
N LEU A 36 19.88 -43.72 15.10
CA LEU A 36 19.89 -43.40 16.53
C LEU A 36 19.53 -41.93 16.76
N SER A 37 20.15 -41.04 15.98
CA SER A 37 19.88 -39.60 16.01
C SER A 37 18.44 -39.27 15.64
N ARG A 38 17.86 -39.90 14.61
CA ARG A 38 16.43 -39.74 14.26
C ARG A 38 15.51 -40.21 15.38
N ARG A 39 15.79 -41.37 15.98
CA ARG A 39 15.00 -41.94 17.09
C ARG A 39 14.98 -41.03 18.32
N VAL A 40 16.14 -40.55 18.79
CA VAL A 40 16.17 -39.62 19.94
C VAL A 40 15.53 -38.27 19.62
N THR A 41 15.63 -37.81 18.37
CA THR A 41 14.97 -36.57 17.91
C THR A 41 13.45 -36.74 17.93
N LYS A 42 12.97 -37.88 17.43
CA LYS A 42 11.54 -38.24 17.47
C LYS A 42 11.04 -38.31 18.91
N TYR A 43 11.76 -39.01 19.78
CA TYR A 43 11.42 -39.10 21.21
C TYR A 43 11.37 -37.73 21.89
N LEU A 44 12.35 -36.86 21.61
CA LEU A 44 12.34 -35.48 22.11
C LEU A 44 11.08 -34.73 21.67
N ILE A 45 10.74 -34.75 20.38
CA ILE A 45 9.65 -33.94 19.83
C ILE A 45 8.29 -34.51 20.22
N GLU A 46 8.09 -35.81 20.06
CA GLU A 46 6.77 -36.44 20.18
C GLU A 46 6.43 -36.86 21.61
N THR A 47 7.43 -37.23 22.42
CA THR A 47 7.21 -37.75 23.78
C THR A 47 7.54 -36.73 24.87
N ILE A 48 8.71 -36.11 24.80
CA ILE A 48 9.15 -35.17 25.86
C ILE A 48 8.50 -33.79 25.70
N LEU A 49 8.53 -33.25 24.48
CA LEU A 49 8.03 -31.91 24.18
C LEU A 49 6.55 -31.91 23.77
N MET A 50 6.07 -33.03 23.22
CA MET A 50 4.71 -33.19 22.69
C MET A 50 4.33 -32.06 21.71
N TRP A 51 5.24 -31.74 20.79
CA TRP A 51 5.10 -30.61 19.88
C TRP A 51 4.30 -30.94 18.62
N ASN A 52 3.51 -29.97 18.18
CA ASN A 52 2.91 -29.99 16.85
C ASN A 52 3.84 -29.32 15.80
N LYS A 53 3.40 -29.29 14.54
CA LYS A 53 4.17 -28.67 13.45
C LYS A 53 4.52 -27.20 13.71
N GLU A 54 3.62 -26.44 14.32
CA GLU A 54 3.83 -25.01 14.53
C GLU A 54 4.77 -24.73 15.70
N ASP A 55 4.76 -25.60 16.72
CA ASP A 55 5.78 -25.59 17.76
C ASP A 55 7.18 -25.82 17.17
N ILE A 56 7.33 -26.78 16.25
CA ILE A 56 8.61 -27.02 15.55
C ILE A 56 9.04 -25.77 14.78
N LYS A 57 8.16 -25.16 13.97
CA LYS A 57 8.47 -23.95 13.19
C LYS A 57 8.86 -22.74 14.04
N LEU A 58 8.30 -22.62 15.25
CA LEU A 58 8.52 -21.48 16.13
C LEU A 58 9.69 -21.66 17.10
N LYS A 59 9.92 -22.88 17.58
CA LYS A 59 10.80 -23.14 18.73
C LYS A 59 12.03 -23.98 18.38
N TRP A 60 12.04 -24.72 17.28
CA TRP A 60 13.19 -25.56 16.91
C TRP A 60 14.38 -24.73 16.45
N ASN A 61 15.48 -24.78 17.21
CA ASN A 61 16.72 -24.05 16.95
C ASN A 61 17.92 -24.69 17.66
N THR A 62 19.14 -24.26 17.30
CA THR A 62 20.38 -24.78 17.89
C THR A 62 20.44 -24.64 19.41
N PRO A 63 20.09 -23.49 20.05
CA PRO A 63 20.03 -23.39 21.51
C PRO A 63 19.14 -24.44 22.18
N LEU A 64 17.96 -24.72 21.63
CA LEU A 64 17.05 -25.76 22.14
C LEU A 64 17.71 -27.14 22.06
N ILE A 65 18.28 -27.49 20.90
CA ILE A 65 18.92 -28.79 20.69
C ILE A 65 20.08 -28.99 21.67
N VAL A 66 20.84 -27.93 21.96
CA VAL A 66 21.93 -27.93 22.95
C VAL A 66 21.37 -28.08 24.37
N LYS A 67 20.29 -27.37 24.72
CA LYS A 67 19.60 -27.47 26.02
C LYS A 67 19.19 -28.92 26.30
N TYR A 68 18.65 -29.61 25.30
CA TYR A 68 18.21 -31.00 25.37
C TYR A 68 19.33 -32.02 25.08
N LYS A 69 20.60 -31.63 25.24
CA LYS A 69 21.78 -32.52 25.21
C LYS A 69 22.03 -33.24 23.87
N LEU A 70 21.42 -32.79 22.77
CA LEU A 70 21.59 -33.38 21.43
C LEU A 70 22.63 -32.66 20.56
N ARG A 71 23.50 -31.83 21.15
CA ARG A 71 24.58 -31.12 20.42
C ARG A 71 25.50 -32.08 19.66
N GLY A 72 25.76 -33.27 20.21
CA GLY A 72 26.59 -34.29 19.56
C GLY A 72 25.97 -34.81 18.27
N ALA A 73 24.69 -35.20 18.31
CA ALA A 73 23.92 -35.64 17.15
C ALA A 73 23.86 -34.53 16.08
N LEU A 74 23.53 -33.30 16.49
CA LEU A 74 23.47 -32.15 15.58
C LEU A 74 24.79 -31.92 14.83
N LYS A 75 25.93 -32.02 15.53
CA LYS A 75 27.25 -31.83 14.94
C LYS A 75 27.64 -32.96 13.98
N HIS A 76 27.47 -34.21 14.41
CA HIS A 76 28.03 -35.38 13.72
C HIS A 76 27.11 -35.97 12.65
N CYS A 77 25.80 -35.92 12.86
CA CYS A 77 24.81 -36.49 11.94
C CYS A 77 24.29 -35.44 10.94
N TYR A 78 24.25 -34.16 11.33
CA TYR A 78 23.54 -33.12 10.59
C TYR A 78 24.39 -31.88 10.23
N ASN A 79 25.71 -31.94 10.38
CA ASN A 79 26.66 -30.85 10.06
C ASN A 79 26.27 -29.50 10.69
N ASN A 80 25.80 -29.52 11.93
CA ASN A 80 25.29 -28.34 12.66
C ASN A 80 24.06 -27.67 12.04
N SER A 81 23.26 -28.37 11.22
CA SER A 81 22.02 -27.84 10.66
C SER A 81 20.78 -28.35 11.42
N PRO A 82 20.10 -27.49 12.20
CA PRO A 82 18.80 -27.84 12.80
C PRO A 82 17.75 -28.22 11.77
N TYR A 83 17.82 -27.65 10.55
CA TYR A 83 16.92 -28.00 9.46
C TYR A 83 17.13 -29.43 8.98
N LYS A 84 18.37 -29.82 8.68
CA LYS A 84 18.67 -31.21 8.24
C LYS A 84 18.18 -32.25 9.25
N MET A 85 18.27 -31.93 10.54
CA MET A 85 17.78 -32.79 11.62
C MET A 85 16.26 -32.97 11.61
N ILE A 86 15.49 -31.94 11.26
CA ILE A 86 14.03 -32.02 11.10
C ILE A 86 13.64 -32.64 9.76
N GLU A 87 14.34 -32.31 8.68
CA GLU A 87 14.08 -32.85 7.35
C GLU A 87 14.30 -34.37 7.31
N ASP A 88 15.29 -34.90 8.05
CA ASP A 88 15.50 -36.34 8.18
C ASP A 88 14.39 -37.06 8.96
N LEU A 89 13.79 -36.37 9.94
CA LEU A 89 12.69 -36.91 10.75
C LEU A 89 11.33 -36.79 10.05
N TYR A 90 11.08 -35.67 9.37
CA TYR A 90 9.83 -35.36 8.68
C TYR A 90 10.10 -34.89 7.24
N PRO A 91 10.50 -35.81 6.33
CA PRO A 91 10.88 -35.46 4.97
C PRO A 91 9.79 -34.70 4.22
N ASN A 92 10.18 -33.63 3.52
CA ASN A 92 9.31 -32.76 2.73
C ASN A 92 8.15 -32.09 3.49
N GLN A 93 8.16 -32.10 4.84
CA GLN A 93 7.10 -31.48 5.63
C GLN A 93 7.39 -30.04 6.03
N PHE A 94 8.65 -29.63 6.02
CA PHE A 94 9.10 -28.30 6.42
C PHE A 94 10.00 -27.72 5.35
N LYS A 95 9.96 -26.40 5.18
CA LYS A 95 10.97 -25.67 4.42
C LYS A 95 11.99 -25.05 5.37
N GLU A 96 13.23 -24.90 4.90
CA GLU A 96 14.34 -24.38 5.72
C GLU A 96 14.05 -23.00 6.32
N TRP A 97 13.32 -22.15 5.59
CA TRP A 97 12.91 -20.81 6.05
C TRP A 97 11.68 -20.79 6.97
N GLU A 98 10.98 -21.92 7.12
CA GLU A 98 9.84 -22.02 8.04
C GLU A 98 10.27 -22.16 9.50
N LEU A 99 11.51 -22.60 9.75
CA LEU A 99 12.04 -22.76 11.11
C LEU A 99 12.34 -21.40 11.78
N ALA A 100 12.61 -21.43 13.09
CA ALA A 100 12.76 -20.23 13.90
C ALA A 100 13.95 -19.36 13.47
N MET A 101 15.01 -20.00 12.95
CA MET A 101 16.20 -19.33 12.44
C MET A 101 16.62 -19.95 11.11
N ALA A 102 16.75 -19.10 10.09
CA ALA A 102 17.44 -19.48 8.87
C ALA A 102 18.94 -19.71 9.19
N PRO A 103 19.60 -20.70 8.57
CA PRO A 103 21.02 -20.94 8.75
C PRO A 103 21.88 -19.71 8.38
N LEU A 104 23.11 -19.67 8.91
CA LEU A 104 24.13 -18.72 8.47
C LEU A 104 24.32 -18.82 6.94
N ASN A 105 24.34 -17.68 6.25
CA ASN A 105 24.44 -17.57 4.79
C ASN A 105 23.30 -18.22 3.99
N PHE A 106 22.15 -18.48 4.62
CA PHE A 106 20.98 -19.02 3.93
C PHE A 106 20.45 -18.09 2.83
N TRP A 107 20.38 -16.79 3.13
CA TRP A 107 19.79 -15.80 2.24
C TRP A 107 20.68 -15.50 1.03
N THR A 108 20.11 -15.66 -0.16
CA THR A 108 20.54 -14.99 -1.38
C THR A 108 19.39 -14.11 -1.88
N LYS A 109 19.68 -13.21 -2.83
CA LYS A 109 18.65 -12.34 -3.41
C LYS A 109 17.58 -13.18 -4.13
N GLU A 110 17.99 -14.22 -4.84
CA GLU A 110 17.14 -15.14 -5.61
C GLU A 110 16.23 -15.94 -4.70
N LYS A 111 16.80 -16.55 -3.64
CA LYS A 111 16.02 -17.30 -2.64
C LYS A 111 14.98 -16.41 -1.95
N ALA A 112 15.34 -15.18 -1.63
CA ALA A 112 14.39 -14.25 -1.00
C ALA A 112 13.20 -13.92 -1.92
N ILE A 113 13.43 -13.82 -3.23
CA ILE A 113 12.37 -13.61 -4.22
C ILE A 113 11.53 -14.87 -4.42
N GLU A 114 12.15 -16.06 -4.48
CA GLU A 114 11.45 -17.34 -4.57
C GLU A 114 10.52 -17.55 -3.36
N ILE A 115 11.02 -17.32 -2.15
CA ILE A 115 10.24 -17.45 -0.92
C ILE A 115 9.13 -16.40 -0.88
N LEU A 116 9.40 -15.18 -1.32
CA LEU A 116 8.37 -14.14 -1.42
C LEU A 116 7.27 -14.57 -2.39
N LYS A 117 7.63 -15.10 -3.56
CA LYS A 117 6.69 -15.60 -4.57
C LYS A 117 5.83 -16.72 -4.01
N TRP A 118 6.44 -17.75 -3.45
CA TRP A 118 5.73 -18.86 -2.81
C TRP A 118 4.81 -18.39 -1.68
N THR A 119 5.24 -17.41 -0.88
CA THR A 119 4.41 -16.86 0.21
C THR A 119 3.16 -16.17 -0.34
N ILE A 120 3.30 -15.39 -1.41
CA ILE A 120 2.18 -14.66 -2.03
C ILE A 120 1.26 -15.61 -2.78
N GLU A 121 1.80 -16.47 -3.64
CA GLU A 121 1.05 -17.25 -4.61
C GLU A 121 0.53 -18.58 -4.06
N GLU A 122 1.31 -19.27 -3.22
CA GLU A 122 0.99 -20.64 -2.78
C GLU A 122 0.48 -20.66 -1.34
N LYS A 123 1.19 -19.98 -0.42
CA LYS A 123 0.87 -20.02 1.01
C LYS A 123 -0.36 -19.18 1.34
N GLU A 124 -0.38 -17.91 0.92
CA GLU A 124 -1.47 -16.98 1.23
C GLU A 124 -2.44 -16.77 0.06
N GLN A 125 -2.08 -17.20 -1.16
CA GLN A 125 -2.90 -17.09 -2.38
C GLN A 125 -3.51 -15.70 -2.58
N LEU A 126 -2.70 -14.66 -2.36
CA LEU A 126 -3.16 -13.28 -2.35
C LEU A 126 -3.49 -12.80 -3.76
N THR A 127 -4.70 -12.28 -3.94
CA THR A 127 -5.06 -11.51 -5.12
C THR A 127 -4.30 -10.19 -5.17
N ARG A 128 -4.27 -9.54 -6.34
CA ARG A 128 -3.66 -8.21 -6.51
C ARG A 128 -4.25 -7.19 -5.52
N GLU A 129 -5.56 -7.20 -5.34
CA GLU A 129 -6.30 -6.27 -4.48
C GLU A 129 -5.99 -6.50 -3.00
N GLU A 130 -5.85 -7.76 -2.58
CA GLU A 130 -5.48 -8.12 -1.21
C GLU A 130 -4.03 -7.77 -0.92
N LEU A 131 -3.13 -8.06 -1.86
CA LEU A 131 -1.72 -7.74 -1.73
C LEU A 131 -1.50 -6.24 -1.52
N LEU A 132 -2.22 -5.37 -2.26
CA LEU A 132 -2.17 -3.92 -2.05
C LEU A 132 -2.62 -3.46 -0.66
N LYS A 133 -3.44 -4.26 0.04
CA LYS A 133 -3.95 -3.99 1.38
C LYS A 133 -3.04 -4.54 2.48
N VAL A 134 -2.45 -5.72 2.30
CA VAL A 134 -1.69 -6.39 3.38
C VAL A 134 -0.18 -6.16 3.27
N TYR A 135 0.35 -6.03 2.04
CA TYR A 135 1.78 -5.99 1.79
C TYR A 135 2.43 -4.74 2.39
N SER A 136 3.30 -4.97 3.38
CA SER A 136 3.92 -3.92 4.18
C SER A 136 5.17 -4.46 4.88
N LYS A 137 5.99 -3.57 5.48
CA LYS A 137 7.11 -4.01 6.35
C LYS A 137 6.65 -4.98 7.44
N LYS A 138 5.45 -4.78 7.99
CA LYS A 138 4.85 -5.63 9.02
C LYS A 138 4.53 -7.02 8.47
N TRP A 139 3.93 -7.10 7.29
CA TRP A 139 3.62 -8.37 6.62
C TRP A 139 4.91 -9.13 6.25
N ILE A 140 5.92 -8.43 5.71
CA ILE A 140 7.25 -9.03 5.43
C ILE A 140 7.90 -9.58 6.70
N LYS A 141 7.80 -8.85 7.82
CA LYS A 141 8.30 -9.32 9.12
C LYS A 141 7.55 -10.55 9.63
N HIS A 142 6.23 -10.56 9.51
CA HIS A 142 5.41 -11.70 9.88
C HIS A 142 5.79 -12.95 9.08
N ASN A 143 6.09 -12.79 7.78
CA ASN A 143 6.55 -13.85 6.90
C ASN A 143 8.07 -14.11 6.94
N LYS A 144 8.76 -13.70 8.02
CA LYS A 144 10.19 -13.97 8.27
C LYS A 144 11.16 -13.48 7.17
N LEU A 145 10.74 -12.53 6.33
CA LEU A 145 11.52 -11.97 5.21
C LEU A 145 12.21 -10.63 5.58
N SER A 146 12.30 -10.27 6.86
CA SER A 146 12.92 -9.00 7.30
C SER A 146 14.42 -8.93 7.03
N ALA A 147 15.16 -10.02 7.25
CA ALA A 147 16.60 -10.05 7.02
C ALA A 147 16.96 -9.79 5.54
N PRO A 148 16.43 -10.55 4.56
CA PRO A 148 16.76 -10.32 3.16
C PRO A 148 16.26 -8.95 2.66
N LEU A 149 15.13 -8.45 3.18
CA LEU A 149 14.63 -7.11 2.87
C LEU A 149 15.68 -6.03 3.15
N VAL A 150 16.36 -6.10 4.30
CA VAL A 150 17.42 -5.16 4.68
C VAL A 150 18.67 -5.39 3.83
N MET A 151 19.09 -6.64 3.66
CA MET A 151 20.33 -6.99 2.96
C MET A 151 20.35 -6.57 1.49
N TYR A 152 19.25 -6.74 0.76
CA TYR A 152 19.24 -6.59 -0.71
C TYR A 152 18.38 -5.44 -1.24
N TRP A 153 17.47 -4.90 -0.42
CA TRP A 153 16.53 -3.84 -0.83
C TRP A 153 16.56 -2.62 0.09
N ASN A 154 17.60 -2.49 0.93
CA ASN A 154 17.77 -1.37 1.85
C ASN A 154 16.51 -1.09 2.69
N GLY A 155 15.81 -2.16 3.09
CA GLY A 155 14.60 -2.03 3.90
C GLY A 155 13.37 -1.51 3.13
N SER A 156 13.33 -1.55 1.80
CA SER A 156 12.20 -1.09 0.98
C SER A 156 11.30 -2.25 0.53
N PRO A 157 10.08 -2.39 1.12
CA PRO A 157 9.11 -3.41 0.68
C PRO A 157 8.78 -3.29 -0.79
N TYR A 158 8.57 -2.06 -1.27
CA TYR A 158 8.23 -1.83 -2.66
C TYR A 158 9.35 -2.31 -3.61
N ALA A 159 10.63 -2.01 -3.30
CA ALA A 159 11.73 -2.45 -4.15
C ALA A 159 11.85 -3.98 -4.20
N MET A 160 11.58 -4.66 -3.08
CA MET A 160 11.55 -6.12 -3.01
C MET A 160 10.42 -6.69 -3.88
N LEU A 161 9.20 -6.17 -3.74
CA LEU A 161 8.06 -6.61 -4.54
C LEU A 161 8.23 -6.28 -6.02
N HIS A 162 8.78 -5.11 -6.35
CA HIS A 162 9.08 -4.71 -7.72
C HIS A 162 10.12 -5.62 -8.38
N SER A 163 11.02 -6.22 -7.60
CA SER A 163 11.96 -7.22 -8.12
C SER A 163 11.27 -8.54 -8.48
N LEU A 164 10.18 -8.90 -7.78
CA LEU A 164 9.36 -10.07 -8.08
C LEU A 164 8.38 -9.81 -9.23
N TYR A 165 7.68 -8.67 -9.19
CA TYR A 165 6.66 -8.27 -10.16
C TYR A 165 7.00 -6.91 -10.80
N PRO A 166 7.97 -6.88 -11.73
CA PRO A 166 8.39 -5.64 -12.35
C PRO A 166 7.22 -4.99 -13.10
N ASN A 167 7.06 -3.68 -12.91
CA ASN A 167 6.04 -2.84 -13.55
C ASN A 167 4.56 -3.20 -13.30
N GLN A 168 4.26 -4.15 -12.43
CA GLN A 168 2.86 -4.52 -12.12
C GLN A 168 2.21 -3.65 -11.04
N PHE A 169 3.04 -3.10 -10.16
CA PHE A 169 2.62 -2.27 -9.03
C PHE A 169 3.31 -0.92 -9.07
N LYS A 170 2.59 0.12 -8.64
CA LYS A 170 3.13 1.44 -8.37
C LYS A 170 3.18 1.68 -6.87
N GLU A 171 4.23 2.34 -6.39
CA GLU A 171 4.50 2.51 -4.96
C GLU A 171 3.35 3.21 -4.19
N TRP A 172 2.59 4.07 -4.86
CA TRP A 172 1.44 4.78 -4.30
C TRP A 172 0.12 3.98 -4.31
N GLU A 173 0.09 2.77 -4.89
CA GLU A 173 -1.10 1.92 -4.84
C GLU A 173 -1.28 1.27 -3.45
N PHE A 174 -0.19 1.05 -2.72
CA PHE A 174 -0.20 0.46 -1.39
C PHE A 174 -0.87 1.36 -0.35
N LEU A 175 -1.19 0.81 0.84
CA LEU A 175 -1.81 1.57 1.93
C LEU A 175 -0.97 2.78 2.37
N MET A 176 0.35 2.60 2.47
CA MET A 176 1.26 3.61 2.98
C MET A 176 2.44 3.78 2.03
N THR A 177 2.68 5.02 1.60
CA THR A 177 3.92 5.39 0.92
C THR A 177 5.04 5.60 1.95
N PRO A 178 6.31 5.28 1.65
CA PRO A 178 7.42 5.51 2.57
C PRO A 178 7.57 6.98 3.00
N ASN A 179 8.27 7.20 4.13
CA ASN A 179 8.65 8.54 4.55
C ASN A 179 9.47 9.23 3.43
N LYS A 180 9.18 10.52 3.18
CA LYS A 180 9.81 11.32 2.12
C LYS A 180 9.59 10.77 0.70
N PHE A 181 8.60 9.89 0.50
CA PHE A 181 8.26 9.39 -0.83
C PHE A 181 7.86 10.51 -1.79
N TRP A 182 7.08 11.48 -1.31
CA TRP A 182 6.50 12.54 -2.12
C TRP A 182 7.54 13.60 -2.52
N THR A 183 7.68 13.80 -3.83
CA THR A 183 8.21 15.01 -4.44
C THR A 183 7.08 15.70 -5.22
N LYS A 184 7.24 16.98 -5.55
CA LYS A 184 6.27 17.72 -6.37
C LYS A 184 6.00 16.99 -7.70
N GLU A 185 7.05 16.54 -8.39
CA GLU A 185 6.96 15.77 -9.64
C GLU A 185 6.22 14.44 -9.49
N LYS A 186 6.54 13.66 -8.45
CA LYS A 186 5.85 12.39 -8.18
C LYS A 186 4.37 12.63 -7.92
N ALA A 187 4.03 13.65 -7.14
CA ALA A 187 2.64 14.00 -6.87
C ALA A 187 1.86 14.33 -8.15
N LEU A 188 2.46 15.10 -9.06
CA LEU A 188 1.87 15.40 -10.37
C LEU A 188 1.75 14.15 -11.25
N LYS A 189 2.75 13.28 -11.26
CA LYS A 189 2.71 12.00 -12.01
C LYS A 189 1.59 11.09 -11.51
N VAL A 190 1.41 10.99 -10.19
CA VAL A 190 0.31 10.24 -9.57
C VAL A 190 -1.03 10.86 -9.92
N LEU A 191 -1.14 12.19 -9.84
CA LEU A 191 -2.37 12.91 -10.18
C LEU A 191 -2.76 12.66 -11.65
N LYS A 192 -1.80 12.83 -12.57
CA LYS A 192 -1.99 12.61 -14.01
C LYS A 192 -2.48 11.19 -14.29
N TRP A 193 -1.75 10.19 -13.78
CA TRP A 193 -2.14 8.79 -13.94
C TRP A 193 -3.53 8.50 -13.36
N THR A 194 -3.88 9.12 -12.23
CA THR A 194 -5.20 8.91 -11.61
C THR A 194 -6.32 9.47 -12.47
N ILE A 195 -6.13 10.65 -13.05
CA ILE A 195 -7.11 11.32 -13.91
C ILE A 195 -7.23 10.61 -15.26
N GLU A 196 -6.10 10.35 -15.93
CA GLU A 196 -6.06 9.91 -17.33
C GLU A 196 -6.21 8.40 -17.48
N GLU A 197 -5.56 7.62 -16.61
CA GLU A 197 -5.48 6.15 -16.78
C GLU A 197 -6.46 5.41 -15.86
N LYS A 198 -6.52 5.81 -14.58
CA LYS A 198 -7.33 5.12 -13.58
C LYS A 198 -8.82 5.45 -13.69
N GLU A 199 -9.17 6.73 -13.67
CA GLU A 199 -10.57 7.17 -13.76
C GLU A 199 -10.99 7.58 -15.18
N LYS A 200 -10.03 7.81 -16.09
CA LYS A 200 -10.28 8.23 -17.49
C LYS A 200 -11.26 9.41 -17.59
N LEU A 201 -11.07 10.41 -16.73
CA LEU A 201 -12.00 11.53 -16.60
C LEU A 201 -11.89 12.48 -17.78
N THR A 202 -13.04 12.79 -18.38
CA THR A 202 -13.16 13.91 -19.33
C THR A 202 -13.05 15.26 -18.61
N HIS A 203 -12.77 16.33 -19.37
CA HIS A 203 -12.74 17.72 -18.83
C HIS A 203 -13.98 18.04 -17.99
N SER A 204 -15.17 17.74 -18.53
CA SER A 204 -16.44 17.99 -17.85
C SER A 204 -16.56 17.20 -16.55
N GLN A 205 -16.29 15.89 -16.57
CA GLN A 205 -16.37 15.05 -15.37
C GLN A 205 -15.39 15.52 -14.29
N LEU A 206 -14.16 15.87 -14.68
CA LEU A 206 -13.14 16.34 -13.75
C LEU A 206 -13.60 17.59 -13.00
N THR A 207 -14.18 18.58 -13.67
CA THR A 207 -14.69 19.81 -13.01
C THR A 207 -15.83 19.55 -12.01
N GLN A 208 -16.51 18.41 -12.09
CA GLN A 208 -17.60 18.05 -11.19
C GLN A 208 -17.13 17.29 -9.95
N VAL A 209 -16.13 16.41 -10.10
CA VAL A 209 -15.66 15.52 -9.03
C VAL A 209 -14.42 16.05 -8.32
N TYR A 210 -13.53 16.75 -9.03
CA TYR A 210 -12.22 17.14 -8.53
C TYR A 210 -12.34 18.13 -7.38
N SER A 211 -11.81 17.72 -6.23
CA SER A 211 -11.93 18.43 -4.96
C SER A 211 -10.95 17.84 -3.95
N ILE A 212 -10.84 18.47 -2.78
CA ILE A 212 -10.00 17.92 -1.70
C ILE A 212 -10.48 16.52 -1.27
N LYS A 213 -11.80 16.29 -1.26
CA LYS A 213 -12.41 14.98 -0.96
C LYS A 213 -12.02 13.92 -2.00
N TRP A 214 -11.98 14.31 -3.28
CA TRP A 214 -11.51 13.43 -4.35
C TRP A 214 -10.03 13.09 -4.14
N LEU A 215 -9.18 14.08 -3.84
CA LEU A 215 -7.77 13.82 -3.52
C LEU A 215 -7.61 12.88 -2.31
N THR A 216 -8.49 12.95 -1.31
CA THR A 216 -8.48 12.05 -0.14
C THR A 216 -8.81 10.62 -0.54
N LYS A 217 -9.87 10.42 -1.34
CA LYS A 217 -10.24 9.11 -1.92
C LYS A 217 -9.06 8.47 -2.68
N HIS A 218 -8.26 9.29 -3.35
CA HIS A 218 -7.12 8.84 -4.15
C HIS A 218 -5.76 8.90 -3.44
N LYS A 219 -5.73 9.18 -2.13
CA LYS A 219 -4.51 9.26 -1.29
C LYS A 219 -3.48 10.31 -1.79
N VAL A 220 -3.94 11.40 -2.40
CA VAL A 220 -3.10 12.50 -2.92
C VAL A 220 -3.28 13.79 -2.08
N THR A 221 -3.98 13.73 -0.95
CA THR A 221 -4.18 14.89 -0.05
C THR A 221 -2.89 15.37 0.60
N SER A 222 -2.07 14.45 1.14
CA SER A 222 -0.80 14.82 1.79
C SER A 222 0.14 15.60 0.87
N PRO A 223 0.44 15.17 -0.38
CA PRO A 223 1.26 15.99 -1.26
C PRO A 223 0.58 17.31 -1.67
N CYS A 224 -0.75 17.34 -1.82
CA CYS A 224 -1.49 18.58 -2.08
C CYS A 224 -1.27 19.62 -0.95
N GLN A 225 -1.32 19.16 0.30
CA GLN A 225 -1.04 20.00 1.47
C GLN A 225 0.41 20.50 1.48
N ILE A 226 1.38 19.61 1.27
CA ILE A 226 2.81 19.92 1.36
C ILE A 226 3.25 20.94 0.30
N PHE A 227 2.84 20.77 -0.97
CA PHE A 227 3.39 21.57 -2.07
C PHE A 227 2.45 22.65 -2.62
N TRP A 228 1.15 22.58 -2.33
CA TRP A 228 0.15 23.52 -2.85
C TRP A 228 -0.75 24.13 -1.76
N GLY A 229 -0.32 24.07 -0.50
CA GLY A 229 -1.02 24.72 0.62
C GLY A 229 -2.47 24.24 0.78
N ASN A 230 -2.71 22.96 0.49
CA ASN A 230 -4.04 22.34 0.52
C ASN A 230 -5.03 22.94 -0.50
N SER A 231 -4.51 23.46 -1.63
CA SER A 231 -5.31 23.93 -2.77
C SER A 231 -5.34 22.89 -3.89
N PRO A 232 -6.46 22.15 -4.05
CA PRO A 232 -6.63 21.25 -5.19
C PRO A 232 -6.47 21.98 -6.52
N TYR A 233 -6.99 23.21 -6.62
CA TYR A 233 -6.90 23.98 -7.85
C TYR A 233 -5.45 24.27 -8.25
N PHE A 234 -4.62 24.75 -7.33
CA PHE A 234 -3.22 25.04 -7.67
C PHE A 234 -2.46 23.78 -8.07
N MET A 235 -2.75 22.65 -7.42
CA MET A 235 -2.18 21.36 -7.82
C MET A 235 -2.59 20.96 -9.25
N LEU A 236 -3.86 21.11 -9.60
CA LEU A 236 -4.36 20.78 -10.93
C LEU A 236 -3.89 21.77 -12.00
N ASN A 237 -3.82 23.06 -11.68
CA ASN A 237 -3.30 24.08 -12.59
C ASN A 237 -1.79 23.91 -12.82
N ASP A 238 -1.04 23.38 -11.85
CA ASP A 238 0.37 23.04 -12.04
C ASP A 238 0.53 21.81 -12.96
N LEU A 239 -0.39 20.84 -12.89
CA LEU A 239 -0.43 19.71 -13.83
C LEU A 239 -0.89 20.12 -15.25
N TYR A 240 -1.91 20.97 -15.33
CA TYR A 240 -2.52 21.43 -16.57
C TYR A 240 -2.59 22.96 -16.60
N PRO A 241 -1.46 23.63 -16.87
CA PRO A 241 -1.38 25.09 -16.85
C PRO A 241 -2.44 25.74 -17.73
N ARG A 242 -3.22 26.65 -17.10
CA ARG A 242 -4.25 27.48 -17.76
C ARG A 242 -5.37 26.71 -18.46
N LYS A 243 -5.47 25.39 -18.28
CA LYS A 243 -6.56 24.59 -18.88
C LYS A 243 -7.90 24.75 -18.15
N PHE A 244 -7.85 25.11 -16.87
CA PHE A 244 -9.03 25.25 -16.02
C PHE A 244 -9.06 26.60 -15.32
N LYS A 245 -10.25 27.18 -15.22
CA LYS A 245 -10.54 28.31 -14.34
C LYS A 245 -11.10 27.82 -13.00
N GLU A 246 -10.78 28.51 -11.91
CA GLU A 246 -11.24 28.15 -10.56
C GLU A 246 -12.76 28.03 -10.44
N TRP A 247 -13.49 28.89 -11.13
CA TRP A 247 -14.96 28.91 -11.13
C TRP A 247 -15.60 27.82 -11.99
N GLU A 248 -14.83 27.06 -12.78
CA GLU A 248 -15.36 25.89 -13.49
C GLU A 248 -15.64 24.73 -12.54
N PHE A 249 -14.97 24.65 -11.38
CA PHE A 249 -15.14 23.56 -10.42
C PHE A 249 -16.43 23.67 -9.63
N LYS A 250 -16.94 22.54 -9.12
CA LYS A 250 -18.16 22.50 -8.30
C LYS A 250 -18.10 23.43 -7.07
N PHE A 251 -16.89 23.61 -6.50
CA PHE A 251 -16.65 24.47 -5.36
C PHE A 251 -15.44 25.35 -5.63
N THR A 252 -15.57 26.65 -5.34
CA THR A 252 -14.46 27.61 -5.32
C THR A 252 -13.93 27.73 -3.88
N PRO A 253 -12.63 28.02 -3.69
CA PRO A 253 -12.07 28.23 -2.35
C PRO A 253 -12.81 29.31 -1.56
N THR A 254 -12.81 29.21 -0.23
CA THR A 254 -13.33 30.27 0.64
C THR A 254 -12.56 31.58 0.37
N GLY A 255 -13.28 32.69 0.24
CA GLY A 255 -12.68 33.99 -0.08
C GLY A 255 -12.24 34.15 -1.55
N PHE A 256 -12.49 33.17 -2.42
CA PHE A 256 -12.13 33.25 -3.83
C PHE A 256 -12.79 34.44 -4.55
N TRP A 257 -14.10 34.62 -4.34
CA TRP A 257 -14.87 35.62 -5.05
C TRP A 257 -14.56 37.04 -4.56
N ASN A 258 -14.37 37.93 -5.53
CA ASN A 258 -14.45 39.38 -5.42
C ASN A 258 -15.19 39.92 -6.66
N LYS A 259 -15.57 41.21 -6.66
CA LYS A 259 -16.31 41.82 -7.79
C LYS A 259 -15.60 41.60 -9.13
N LYS A 260 -14.29 41.85 -9.20
CA LYS A 260 -13.48 41.69 -10.42
C LYS A 260 -13.52 40.27 -10.96
N ARG A 261 -13.20 39.26 -10.14
CA ARG A 261 -13.22 37.84 -10.52
C ARG A 261 -14.61 37.36 -10.93
N ALA A 262 -15.65 37.86 -10.29
CA ALA A 262 -17.03 37.54 -10.65
C ALA A 262 -17.42 38.06 -12.03
N LEU A 263 -17.01 39.28 -12.37
CA LEU A 263 -17.22 39.86 -13.70
C LEU A 263 -16.35 39.16 -14.76
N GLU A 264 -15.09 38.84 -14.45
CA GLU A 264 -14.22 38.04 -15.32
C GLU A 264 -14.83 36.66 -15.62
N ALA A 265 -15.34 35.97 -14.60
CA ALA A 265 -15.99 34.67 -14.76
C ALA A 265 -17.28 34.78 -15.59
N LEU A 266 -18.06 35.85 -15.39
CA LEU A 266 -19.27 36.11 -16.18
C LEU A 266 -18.93 36.38 -17.64
N LYS A 267 -17.97 37.28 -17.89
CA LYS A 267 -17.49 37.62 -19.23
C LYS A 267 -17.02 36.38 -19.98
N TRP A 268 -16.13 35.61 -19.35
CA TRP A 268 -15.62 34.36 -19.90
C TRP A 268 -16.75 33.36 -20.21
N THR A 269 -17.76 33.27 -19.35
CA THR A 269 -18.90 32.36 -19.57
C THR A 269 -19.71 32.77 -20.81
N ILE A 270 -19.96 34.06 -20.99
CA ILE A 270 -20.71 34.61 -22.11
C ILE A 270 -19.91 34.52 -23.42
N GLU A 271 -18.69 35.05 -23.42
CA GLU A 271 -17.92 35.32 -24.64
C GLU A 271 -17.11 34.11 -25.09
N GLU A 272 -16.53 33.34 -24.17
CA GLU A 272 -15.62 32.25 -24.52
C GLU A 272 -16.26 30.87 -24.41
N LYS A 273 -16.97 30.60 -23.30
CA LYS A 273 -17.53 29.28 -23.00
C LYS A 273 -18.79 28.99 -23.82
N GLU A 274 -19.80 29.87 -23.74
CA GLU A 274 -21.05 29.70 -24.49
C GLU A 274 -21.05 30.44 -25.83
N ARG A 275 -20.14 31.41 -26.03
CA ARG A 275 -20.03 32.24 -27.25
C ARG A 275 -21.38 32.80 -27.69
N LEU A 276 -22.11 33.38 -26.73
CA LEU A 276 -23.47 33.86 -26.94
C LEU A 276 -23.49 35.11 -27.80
N THR A 277 -24.42 35.17 -28.76
CA THR A 277 -24.80 36.45 -29.38
C THR A 277 -25.60 37.29 -28.40
N GLU A 278 -25.75 38.58 -28.70
CA GLU A 278 -26.52 39.51 -27.87
C GLU A 278 -27.97 39.06 -27.70
N GLU A 279 -28.62 38.64 -28.79
CA GLU A 279 -30.01 38.16 -28.77
C GLU A 279 -30.16 36.88 -27.95
N GLN A 280 -29.20 35.96 -28.07
CA GLN A 280 -29.18 34.72 -27.31
C GLN A 280 -29.01 35.00 -25.81
N LEU A 281 -28.07 35.89 -25.47
CA LEU A 281 -27.81 36.30 -24.10
C LEU A 281 -29.08 36.87 -23.47
N LEU A 282 -29.71 37.87 -24.07
CA LEU A 282 -30.92 38.51 -23.53
C LEU A 282 -32.08 37.51 -23.32
N ARG A 283 -32.18 36.50 -24.19
CA ARG A 283 -33.22 35.45 -24.11
C ARG A 283 -33.00 34.45 -22.97
N ILE A 284 -31.76 34.15 -22.59
CA ILE A 284 -31.46 33.08 -21.61
C ILE A 284 -30.94 33.62 -20.27
N PHE A 285 -30.44 34.84 -20.25
CA PHE A 285 -29.77 35.44 -19.10
C PHE A 285 -30.74 35.69 -17.95
N THR A 286 -30.70 34.81 -16.96
CA THR A 286 -31.59 34.79 -15.82
C THR A 286 -30.82 34.37 -14.57
N ARG A 287 -31.41 34.57 -13.38
CA ARG A 287 -30.85 34.03 -12.14
C ARG A 287 -30.62 32.52 -12.22
N ARG A 288 -31.53 31.77 -12.87
CA ARG A 288 -31.38 30.33 -13.09
C ARG A 288 -30.18 29.99 -13.98
N TRP A 289 -29.95 30.76 -15.05
CA TRP A 289 -28.78 30.60 -15.91
C TRP A 289 -27.46 30.89 -15.16
N LEU A 290 -27.43 31.95 -14.34
CA LEU A 290 -26.25 32.25 -13.49
C LEU A 290 -25.98 31.15 -12.46
N VAL A 291 -27.02 30.57 -11.86
CA VAL A 291 -26.89 29.43 -10.94
C VAL A 291 -26.35 28.19 -11.67
N LYS A 292 -26.85 27.90 -12.89
CA LYS A 292 -26.35 26.80 -13.74
C LYS A 292 -24.86 26.94 -14.01
N HIS A 293 -24.37 28.17 -14.17
CA HIS A 293 -22.94 28.48 -14.37
C HIS A 293 -22.16 28.79 -13.09
N LYS A 294 -22.68 28.38 -11.92
CA LYS A 294 -21.97 28.45 -10.63
C LYS A 294 -21.66 29.88 -10.15
N LEU A 295 -22.35 30.89 -10.68
CA LEU A 295 -22.20 32.32 -10.31
C LEU A 295 -23.18 32.77 -9.20
N CYS A 296 -23.87 31.84 -8.54
CA CYS A 296 -24.86 32.16 -7.49
C CYS A 296 -24.25 32.91 -6.29
N THR A 297 -23.10 32.46 -5.80
CA THR A 297 -22.42 33.05 -4.64
C THR A 297 -22.00 34.50 -4.88
N PRO A 298 -21.23 34.83 -5.94
CA PRO A 298 -20.85 36.23 -6.20
C PRO A 298 -22.07 37.10 -6.53
N LEU A 299 -23.07 36.57 -7.24
CA LEU A 299 -24.31 37.29 -7.54
C LEU A 299 -25.02 37.78 -6.26
N LYS A 300 -25.21 36.88 -5.29
CA LYS A 300 -25.83 37.23 -4.00
C LYS A 300 -24.97 38.21 -3.20
N ARG A 301 -23.65 38.02 -3.19
CA ARG A 301 -22.72 38.77 -2.33
C ARG A 301 -22.49 40.21 -2.79
N TYR A 302 -22.46 40.46 -4.10
CA TYR A 302 -22.03 41.76 -4.64
C TYR A 302 -23.11 42.54 -5.40
N TRP A 303 -24.20 41.88 -5.79
CA TRP A 303 -25.29 42.46 -6.58
C TRP A 303 -26.67 42.13 -6.01
N ASN A 304 -26.76 41.79 -4.72
CA ASN A 304 -28.01 41.49 -4.00
C ASN A 304 -28.91 40.45 -4.69
N GLY A 305 -28.31 39.53 -5.46
CA GLY A 305 -29.09 38.53 -6.19
C GLY A 305 -29.66 38.99 -7.54
N SER A 306 -29.40 40.22 -7.99
CA SER A 306 -29.94 40.80 -9.22
C SER A 306 -29.08 40.45 -10.45
N PRO A 307 -29.59 39.65 -11.41
CA PRO A 307 -28.87 39.38 -12.66
C PRO A 307 -28.60 40.67 -13.45
N TYR A 308 -29.56 41.60 -13.48
CA TYR A 308 -29.44 42.86 -14.19
C TYR A 308 -28.26 43.69 -13.68
N GLU A 309 -28.17 43.90 -12.36
CA GLU A 309 -27.08 44.69 -11.76
C GLU A 309 -25.71 44.08 -12.06
N MET A 310 -25.61 42.75 -12.04
CA MET A 310 -24.38 42.04 -12.37
C MET A 310 -24.01 42.19 -13.86
N LEU A 311 -24.99 42.13 -14.76
CA LEU A 311 -24.77 42.30 -16.19
C LEU A 311 -24.44 43.75 -16.55
N ASN A 312 -25.14 44.71 -15.95
CA ASN A 312 -24.85 46.14 -16.11
C ASN A 312 -23.47 46.50 -15.56
N ALA A 313 -23.02 45.85 -14.48
CA ALA A 313 -21.66 46.03 -14.00
C ALA A 313 -20.59 45.46 -14.96
N LEU A 314 -20.93 44.45 -15.78
CA LEU A 314 -20.03 43.92 -16.81
C LEU A 314 -20.05 44.76 -18.09
N TYR A 315 -21.23 45.18 -18.53
CA TYR A 315 -21.46 46.00 -19.72
C TYR A 315 -22.27 47.25 -19.36
N PRO A 316 -21.62 48.29 -18.80
CA PRO A 316 -22.31 49.48 -18.31
C PRO A 316 -23.16 50.15 -19.38
N ASN A 317 -24.43 50.41 -19.05
CA ASN A 317 -25.41 51.12 -19.89
C ASN A 317 -25.68 50.48 -21.26
N ARG A 318 -25.26 49.22 -21.48
CA ARG A 318 -25.51 48.51 -22.74
C ARG A 318 -26.91 47.93 -22.84
N TYR A 319 -27.50 47.55 -21.71
CA TYR A 319 -28.80 46.87 -21.64
C TYR A 319 -29.73 47.56 -20.65
N SER A 320 -31.00 47.69 -21.00
CA SER A 320 -32.05 48.11 -20.06
C SER A 320 -32.67 46.90 -19.35
N LYS A 321 -33.21 47.12 -18.15
CA LYS A 321 -33.72 46.05 -17.29
C LYS A 321 -34.84 45.24 -17.96
N ASN A 322 -35.73 45.90 -18.69
CA ASN A 322 -36.84 45.32 -19.46
C ASN A 322 -36.42 44.55 -20.73
N MET A 323 -35.13 44.53 -21.11
CA MET A 323 -34.65 43.69 -22.22
C MET A 323 -34.39 42.25 -21.76
N LEU A 324 -34.23 42.01 -20.46
CA LEU A 324 -33.91 40.71 -19.91
C LEU A 324 -35.18 39.91 -19.63
N LYS A 325 -35.25 38.67 -20.15
CA LYS A 325 -36.41 37.77 -20.01
C LYS A 325 -36.99 37.66 -18.59
N GLY A 326 -36.17 37.77 -17.54
CA GLY A 326 -36.61 37.68 -16.15
C GLY A 326 -37.28 38.94 -15.58
N TYR A 327 -37.29 40.03 -16.35
CA TYR A 327 -37.73 41.37 -15.96
C TYR A 327 -38.73 41.99 -16.95
N ASN A 328 -39.11 41.25 -18.00
CA ASN A 328 -40.23 41.64 -18.85
C ASN A 328 -41.49 41.57 -17.98
N GLU A 329 -42.04 42.72 -17.63
CA GLU A 329 -43.43 42.82 -17.21
C GLU A 329 -44.26 42.24 -18.37
N LYS A 330 -44.98 41.15 -18.10
CA LYS A 330 -46.04 40.74 -19.01
C LYS A 330 -47.03 41.90 -19.02
N LEU A 331 -47.09 42.63 -20.13
CA LEU A 331 -48.34 43.24 -20.57
C LEU A 331 -49.35 42.13 -20.85
#